data_AF-A0AAN8CNP4-F1
#
_entry.id   AF-A0AAN8CNP4-F1
#
_cell.length_a   1.000
_cell.length_b   1.000
_cell.length_c   1.000
_cell.angle_alpha   90.00
_cell.angle_beta   90.00
_cell.angle_gamma   90.00
#
_symmetry.space_group_name_H-M   'P 1'
#
loop_
_entity.id
_entity.type
_entity.pdbx_description
1 polymer ?
#
loop_
_entity_poly.entity_id
_entity_poly.type
_entity_poly.pdbx_seq_one_letter_code
_entity_poly.pdbx_strand_id
1 'polypeptide(L)'
;MDSEGDTRPSALGRLGHTASLQRGGSLRTPRPSTWRFETPQQVQFVEKLSDVVIGQLPNFWKLWISYVNGSLFSETGEKSGQVEKSKKNARQRQNDFKKMIEEMTNRLVKLVRGALLPTTLPQGDLSLYGGWENKTELTGAWLTQIIHTVRACHEAMSALEIPNDLLQVIQDLLLELRVHCLMVTLLHTTEDVKRLAEKEDWVVDNEGITSLPSQFEQCMILMLQSLKEPLEIKQGEMNVLQIDQVQDQATELSVGIMKEQRLLIILSNCHYLEKHTFLNLANYFEKHGLTGTEKITRVSMDAVRGLDRKLFEAYIERRADPIAGSLEPGIYAGYFDWRDCQTPTGVRNYLKEALVSIITVHAEVFTVSKDLVPRVLSKIVESVADEMCRLMQCVSSFSKNGALQARLELCALRDAIVAYLNSESNASFKLALDALPQLHSGADKKLFEELLNKFKSSMQLQLTCFQPSCIQPVKR
;
A
#
# COMPACT_ATOMS: atom_id res chain seq x y z
N MET A 1 -33.00 -68.46 -21.10
CA MET A 1 -32.58 -67.05 -21.06
C MET A 1 -31.04 -67.01 -21.14
N ASP A 2 -30.42 -67.62 -22.15
CA ASP A 2 -30.39 -67.27 -23.59
C ASP A 2 -29.39 -66.11 -23.80
N SER A 3 -28.15 -66.41 -24.21
CA SER A 3 -27.66 -66.42 -25.61
C SER A 3 -27.51 -64.98 -26.16
N GLU A 4 -26.27 -64.50 -26.34
CA GLU A 4 -25.43 -64.67 -27.55
C GLU A 4 -25.90 -63.86 -28.78
N GLY A 5 -24.94 -63.36 -29.57
CA GLY A 5 -25.12 -63.37 -31.03
C GLY A 5 -25.49 -62.06 -31.73
N ASP A 6 -24.48 -61.22 -31.96
CA ASP A 6 -23.93 -60.91 -33.30
C ASP A 6 -24.69 -60.11 -34.41
N THR A 7 -23.85 -59.41 -35.18
CA THR A 7 -23.93 -58.89 -36.57
C THR A 7 -25.24 -58.56 -37.35
N ARG A 8 -25.29 -57.28 -37.80
CA ARG A 8 -25.66 -56.71 -39.14
C ARG A 8 -26.46 -57.55 -40.16
N PRO A 9 -27.37 -56.88 -40.90
CA PRO A 9 -27.05 -56.44 -42.28
C PRO A 9 -27.32 -54.92 -42.48
N SER A 10 -26.58 -54.12 -43.25
CA SER A 10 -26.05 -54.23 -44.64
C SER A 10 -27.03 -53.81 -45.75
N ALA A 11 -26.70 -52.65 -46.34
CA ALA A 11 -26.60 -52.38 -47.78
C ALA A 11 -27.77 -51.74 -48.56
N LEU A 12 -27.36 -51.15 -49.71
CA LEU A 12 -28.15 -50.63 -50.83
C LEU A 12 -28.95 -49.33 -50.53
N GLY A 13 -28.53 -48.13 -50.96
CA GLY A 13 -27.41 -47.73 -51.82
C GLY A 13 -27.88 -47.20 -53.20
N ARG A 14 -26.91 -46.71 -53.99
CA ARG A 14 -27.03 -46.14 -55.36
C ARG A 14 -27.52 -44.68 -55.40
N LEU A 15 -26.64 -43.74 -55.78
CA LEU A 15 -26.26 -43.30 -57.15
C LEU A 15 -27.16 -42.13 -57.58
N GLY A 16 -26.65 -40.97 -57.97
CA GLY A 16 -25.24 -40.52 -57.99
C GLY A 16 -25.04 -39.35 -58.94
N HIS A 17 -23.79 -38.86 -59.01
CA HIS A 17 -23.23 -38.01 -60.08
C HIS A 17 -23.83 -36.58 -60.20
N THR A 18 -23.11 -35.49 -60.49
CA THR A 18 -21.67 -35.17 -60.73
C THR A 18 -21.59 -33.62 -60.69
N ALA A 19 -20.48 -32.90 -60.52
CA ALA A 19 -19.05 -33.22 -60.57
C ALA A 19 -18.27 -32.28 -59.61
N SER A 20 -17.22 -32.76 -58.92
CA SER A 20 -15.81 -32.37 -59.14
C SER A 20 -15.54 -30.85 -59.11
N LEU A 21 -14.82 -30.25 -58.17
CA LEU A 21 -13.40 -30.42 -57.78
C LEU A 21 -13.16 -29.60 -56.46
N GLN A 22 -12.10 -29.73 -55.64
CA GLN A 22 -10.91 -30.59 -55.66
C GLN A 22 -10.33 -30.84 -54.24
N ARG A 23 -9.72 -32.02 -54.05
CA ARG A 23 -8.42 -32.30 -53.37
C ARG A 23 -8.12 -31.74 -51.95
N GLY A 24 -8.01 -32.67 -50.98
CA GLY A 24 -6.90 -32.64 -50.00
C GLY A 24 -7.21 -32.24 -48.56
N GLY A 25 -8.23 -32.82 -47.92
CA GLY A 25 -8.40 -32.69 -46.47
C GLY A 25 -7.37 -33.54 -45.69
N SER A 26 -6.72 -32.94 -44.69
CA SER A 26 -6.07 -33.68 -43.60
C SER A 26 -6.94 -33.61 -42.37
N LEU A 27 -7.35 -34.77 -41.82
CA LEU A 27 -8.15 -34.80 -40.60
C LEU A 27 -7.30 -34.31 -39.42
N ARG A 28 -7.72 -33.20 -38.81
CA ARG A 28 -7.43 -32.94 -37.40
C ARG A 28 -8.74 -32.86 -36.63
N THR A 29 -8.89 -33.79 -35.69
CA THR A 29 -9.79 -33.65 -34.55
C THR A 29 -9.59 -32.29 -33.88
N PRO A 30 -10.64 -31.62 -33.40
CA PRO A 30 -10.47 -30.42 -32.59
C PRO A 30 -9.68 -30.81 -31.33
N ARG A 31 -8.45 -30.29 -31.20
CA ARG A 31 -7.71 -30.38 -29.94
C ARG A 31 -8.51 -29.62 -28.88
N PRO A 32 -8.59 -30.11 -27.63
CA PRO A 32 -9.09 -29.29 -26.54
C PRO A 32 -8.16 -28.08 -26.41
N SER A 33 -8.71 -26.93 -26.76
CA SER A 33 -8.02 -25.65 -26.71
C SER A 33 -7.74 -25.28 -25.27
N THR A 34 -6.47 -25.07 -24.95
CA THR A 34 -5.99 -24.57 -23.67
C THR A 34 -6.31 -23.07 -23.54
N TRP A 35 -7.60 -22.73 -23.50
CA TRP A 35 -8.07 -21.35 -23.33
C TRP A 35 -7.93 -20.90 -21.87
N ARG A 36 -6.99 -19.98 -21.62
CA ARG A 36 -7.03 -19.09 -20.44
C ARG A 36 -6.87 -17.60 -20.80
N PHE A 37 -6.80 -17.27 -22.09
CA PHE A 37 -6.60 -15.90 -22.59
C PHE A 37 -7.35 -15.68 -23.91
N GLU A 38 -8.68 -15.68 -23.87
CA GLU A 38 -9.49 -15.04 -24.92
C GLU A 38 -9.72 -13.57 -24.55
N THR A 39 -9.52 -12.64 -25.48
CA THR A 39 -9.77 -11.21 -25.27
C THR A 39 -11.22 -10.97 -24.82
N PRO A 40 -11.48 -10.26 -23.70
CA PRO A 40 -12.84 -10.04 -23.21
C PRO A 40 -13.76 -9.43 -24.27
N GLN A 41 -15.03 -9.86 -24.26
CA GLN A 41 -15.98 -9.45 -25.30
C GLN A 41 -16.24 -7.93 -25.30
N GLN A 42 -16.15 -7.27 -24.15
CA GLN A 42 -16.22 -5.81 -24.02
C GLN A 42 -15.09 -5.11 -24.80
N VAL A 43 -13.85 -5.60 -24.67
CA VAL A 43 -12.67 -5.05 -25.36
C VAL A 43 -12.85 -5.19 -26.87
N GLN A 44 -13.15 -6.40 -27.35
CA GLN A 44 -13.39 -6.67 -28.77
C GLN A 44 -14.53 -5.83 -29.37
N PHE A 45 -15.55 -5.51 -28.55
CA PHE A 45 -16.68 -4.69 -28.97
C PHE A 45 -16.26 -3.22 -29.17
N VAL A 46 -15.51 -2.64 -28.23
CA VAL A 46 -15.02 -1.26 -28.33
C VAL A 46 -14.02 -1.09 -29.47
N GLU A 47 -13.14 -2.07 -29.69
CA GLU A 47 -12.22 -2.11 -30.85
C GLU A 47 -13.00 -2.06 -32.17
N LYS A 48 -13.91 -3.01 -32.40
CA LYS A 48 -14.73 -3.07 -33.63
C LYS A 48 -15.61 -1.84 -33.82
N LEU A 49 -16.15 -1.28 -32.74
CA LEU A 49 -16.95 -0.05 -32.79
C LEU A 49 -16.09 1.16 -33.21
N SER A 50 -14.87 1.26 -32.68
CA SER A 50 -13.94 2.33 -33.03
C SER A 50 -13.43 2.19 -34.47
N ASP A 51 -13.13 0.97 -34.92
CA ASP A 51 -12.76 0.67 -36.32
C ASP A 51 -13.85 1.10 -37.31
N VAL A 52 -15.12 0.87 -36.99
CA VAL A 52 -16.25 1.31 -37.83
C VAL A 52 -16.32 2.84 -37.92
N VAL A 53 -16.15 3.56 -36.80
CA VAL A 53 -16.14 5.03 -36.79
C VAL A 53 -14.95 5.58 -37.56
N ILE A 54 -13.73 5.10 -37.27
CA ILE A 54 -12.49 5.52 -37.94
C ILE A 54 -12.51 5.17 -39.43
N GLY A 55 -13.13 4.05 -39.83
CA GLY A 55 -13.23 3.65 -41.23
C GLY A 55 -14.23 4.45 -42.06
N GLN A 56 -15.32 4.94 -41.46
CA GLN A 56 -16.43 5.56 -42.20
C GLN A 56 -16.50 7.09 -42.05
N LEU A 57 -16.27 7.62 -40.85
CA LEU A 57 -16.40 9.05 -40.57
C LEU A 57 -15.45 9.94 -41.40
N PRO A 58 -14.16 9.60 -41.62
CA PRO A 58 -13.28 10.42 -42.45
C PRO A 58 -13.80 10.59 -43.88
N ASN A 59 -14.46 9.57 -44.43
CA ASN A 59 -15.03 9.62 -45.78
C ASN A 59 -16.27 10.52 -45.81
N PHE A 60 -17.13 10.42 -44.79
CA PHE A 60 -18.30 11.29 -44.64
C PHE A 60 -17.91 12.77 -44.44
N TRP A 61 -16.88 13.04 -43.62
CA TRP A 61 -16.36 14.39 -43.41
C TRP A 61 -15.73 14.97 -44.69
N LYS A 62 -14.88 14.22 -45.40
CA LYS A 62 -14.30 14.65 -46.69
C LYS A 62 -15.38 14.94 -47.74
N LEU A 63 -16.44 14.14 -47.78
CA LEU A 63 -17.61 14.37 -48.65
C LEU A 63 -18.30 15.71 -48.32
N TRP A 64 -18.50 16.01 -47.03
CA TRP A 64 -19.04 17.28 -46.57
C TRP A 64 -18.17 18.48 -46.93
N ILE A 65 -16.86 18.40 -46.67
CA ILE A 65 -15.92 19.47 -47.05
C ILE A 65 -15.96 19.73 -48.56
N SER A 66 -16.02 18.67 -49.38
CA SER A 66 -16.15 18.78 -50.84
C SER A 66 -17.49 19.37 -51.29
N TYR A 67 -18.57 19.09 -50.56
CA TYR A 67 -19.90 19.65 -50.79
C TYR A 67 -19.95 21.16 -50.44
N VAL A 68 -19.40 21.56 -49.29
CA VAL A 68 -19.32 22.96 -48.84
C VAL A 68 -18.43 23.81 -49.75
N ASN A 69 -17.29 23.26 -50.18
CA ASN A 69 -16.36 23.94 -51.08
C ASN A 69 -16.85 23.95 -52.54
N GLY A 70 -17.82 23.09 -52.88
CA GLY A 70 -18.39 22.97 -54.23
C GLY A 70 -17.54 22.14 -55.21
N SER A 71 -16.38 21.63 -54.78
CA SER A 71 -15.52 20.75 -55.59
C SER A 71 -16.21 19.46 -56.01
N LEU A 72 -17.24 19.04 -55.27
CA LEU A 72 -18.10 17.89 -55.61
C LEU A 72 -18.84 18.04 -56.96
N PHE A 73 -18.96 19.27 -57.50
CA PHE A 73 -19.67 19.56 -58.75
C PHE A 73 -18.78 20.22 -59.82
N SER A 74 -17.52 20.51 -59.53
CA SER A 74 -16.52 21.02 -60.47
C SER A 74 -15.11 20.83 -59.89
N GLU A 75 -14.32 19.94 -60.51
CA GLU A 75 -12.91 19.74 -60.14
C GLU A 75 -12.03 20.95 -60.53
N THR A 76 -12.43 21.71 -61.55
CA THR A 76 -11.71 22.88 -62.09
C THR A 76 -12.02 24.20 -61.37
N GLY A 77 -12.96 24.22 -60.41
CA GLY A 77 -13.33 25.43 -59.66
C GLY A 77 -14.12 26.47 -60.48
N GLU A 78 -14.71 26.06 -61.61
CA GLU A 78 -15.48 26.94 -62.49
C GLU A 78 -16.74 27.48 -61.80
N LYS A 79 -17.00 28.78 -61.97
CA LYS A 79 -18.17 29.46 -61.40
C LYS A 79 -19.45 29.16 -62.17
N SER A 80 -19.88 27.89 -62.14
CA SER A 80 -21.21 27.48 -62.60
C SER A 80 -22.29 27.91 -61.61
N GLY A 81 -23.46 28.33 -62.11
CA GLY A 81 -24.62 28.63 -61.28
C GLY A 81 -25.10 27.44 -60.43
N GLN A 82 -24.77 26.21 -60.84
CA GLN A 82 -25.04 25.00 -60.07
C GLN A 82 -24.12 24.85 -58.85
N VAL A 83 -22.86 25.26 -58.96
CA VAL A 83 -21.86 25.27 -57.86
C VAL A 83 -22.21 26.33 -56.81
N GLU A 84 -22.62 27.53 -57.23
CA GLU A 84 -23.04 28.57 -56.27
C GLU A 84 -24.37 28.21 -55.58
N LYS A 85 -25.28 27.53 -56.29
CA LYS A 85 -26.52 26.99 -55.68
C LYS A 85 -26.21 25.88 -54.66
N SER A 86 -25.28 24.98 -54.94
CA SER A 86 -24.90 23.93 -53.98
C SER A 86 -24.21 24.50 -52.74
N LYS A 87 -23.27 25.45 -52.90
CA LYS A 87 -22.64 26.16 -51.77
C LYS A 87 -23.65 26.88 -50.88
N LYS A 88 -24.66 27.54 -51.49
CA LYS A 88 -25.74 28.21 -50.73
C LYS A 88 -26.57 27.19 -49.94
N ASN A 89 -26.92 26.06 -50.54
CA ASN A 89 -27.62 24.97 -49.85
C ASN A 89 -26.78 24.36 -48.72
N ALA A 90 -25.47 24.16 -48.94
CA ALA A 90 -24.55 23.63 -47.94
C ALA A 90 -24.48 24.53 -46.68
N ARG A 91 -24.36 25.86 -46.86
CA ARG A 91 -24.43 26.83 -45.74
C ARG A 91 -25.75 26.72 -44.97
N GLN A 92 -26.87 26.53 -45.66
CA GLN A 92 -28.17 26.38 -45.01
C GLN A 92 -28.32 25.04 -44.26
N ARG A 93 -27.60 23.99 -44.68
CA ARG A 93 -27.60 22.64 -44.08
C ARG A 93 -26.48 22.41 -43.06
N GLN A 94 -25.63 23.41 -42.78
CA GLN A 94 -24.48 23.27 -41.88
C GLN A 94 -24.88 22.82 -40.46
N ASN A 95 -26.00 23.33 -39.94
CA ASN A 95 -26.50 22.92 -38.62
C ASN A 95 -27.07 21.49 -38.60
N ASP A 96 -27.66 21.03 -39.72
CA ASP A 96 -28.14 19.65 -39.84
C ASP A 96 -26.96 18.67 -39.85
N PHE A 97 -25.91 19.00 -40.62
CA PHE A 97 -24.68 18.21 -40.64
C PHE A 97 -23.98 18.20 -39.27
N LYS A 98 -23.91 19.35 -38.58
CA LYS A 98 -23.37 19.42 -37.20
C LYS A 98 -24.10 18.43 -36.28
N LYS A 99 -25.43 18.41 -36.31
CA LYS A 99 -26.24 17.45 -35.53
C LYS A 99 -25.96 15.99 -35.89
N MET A 100 -25.76 15.66 -37.17
CA MET A 100 -25.44 14.28 -37.57
C MET A 100 -24.11 13.79 -36.96
N ILE A 101 -23.10 14.67 -36.88
CA ILE A 101 -21.82 14.37 -36.23
C ILE A 101 -22.02 14.23 -34.72
N GLU A 102 -22.75 15.16 -34.10
CA GLU A 102 -23.08 15.16 -32.66
C GLU A 102 -23.87 13.92 -32.23
N GLU A 103 -24.87 13.49 -33.00
CA GLU A 103 -25.62 12.25 -32.75
C GLU A 103 -24.72 11.01 -32.87
N MET A 104 -23.79 11.00 -33.82
CA MET A 104 -22.86 9.90 -34.02
C MET A 104 -21.82 9.81 -32.89
N THR A 105 -21.20 10.93 -32.47
CA THR A 105 -20.23 10.94 -31.36
C THR A 105 -20.91 10.60 -30.03
N ASN A 106 -22.10 11.13 -29.76
CA ASN A 106 -22.89 10.74 -28.60
C ASN A 106 -23.27 9.25 -28.62
N ARG A 107 -23.64 8.67 -29.76
CA ARG A 107 -24.00 7.26 -29.85
C ARG A 107 -22.79 6.33 -29.66
N LEU A 108 -21.63 6.69 -30.20
CA LEU A 108 -20.35 6.03 -29.90
C LEU A 108 -20.11 6.01 -28.38
N VAL A 109 -20.17 7.19 -27.73
CA VAL A 109 -19.91 7.33 -26.30
C VAL A 109 -20.90 6.54 -25.45
N LYS A 110 -22.21 6.57 -25.76
CA LYS A 110 -23.23 5.80 -25.02
C LYS A 110 -23.02 4.28 -25.14
N LEU A 111 -22.61 3.78 -26.30
CA LEU A 111 -22.29 2.36 -26.50
C LEU A 111 -21.06 1.94 -25.68
N VAL A 112 -20.02 2.77 -25.62
CA VAL A 112 -18.82 2.48 -24.80
C VAL A 112 -19.14 2.56 -23.30
N ARG A 113 -19.89 3.58 -22.85
CA ARG A 113 -20.37 3.65 -21.45
C ARG A 113 -21.23 2.44 -21.09
N GLY A 114 -22.15 2.02 -21.94
CA GLY A 114 -23.00 0.84 -21.68
C GLY A 114 -22.24 -0.48 -21.53
N ALA A 115 -21.08 -0.60 -22.19
CA ALA A 115 -20.23 -1.78 -22.10
C ALA A 115 -19.24 -1.79 -20.90
N LEU A 116 -18.87 -0.62 -20.38
CA LEU A 116 -17.73 -0.47 -19.44
C LEU A 116 -18.05 0.34 -18.17
N LEU A 117 -18.96 1.29 -18.27
CA LEU A 117 -19.31 2.27 -17.24
C LEU A 117 -20.85 2.35 -17.07
N PRO A 118 -21.55 1.22 -16.82
CA PRO A 118 -23.02 1.21 -16.78
C PRO A 118 -23.58 2.17 -15.72
N THR A 119 -22.82 2.44 -14.65
CA THR A 119 -23.18 3.38 -13.58
C THR A 119 -23.15 4.85 -13.99
N THR A 120 -22.54 5.23 -15.13
CA THR A 120 -22.55 6.62 -15.63
C THR A 120 -23.68 6.89 -16.63
N LEU A 121 -24.50 5.88 -16.97
CA LEU A 121 -25.66 6.04 -17.85
C LEU A 121 -26.97 6.27 -17.06
N PRO A 122 -27.87 7.14 -17.55
CA PRO A 122 -29.24 7.23 -17.03
C PRO A 122 -30.03 5.92 -17.21
N GLN A 123 -30.97 5.65 -16.31
CA GLN A 123 -31.77 4.41 -16.29
C GLN A 123 -32.47 4.07 -17.62
N GLY A 124 -32.89 5.10 -18.38
CA GLY A 124 -33.49 4.91 -19.71
C GLY A 124 -32.48 4.44 -20.76
N ASP A 125 -31.27 4.99 -20.76
CA ASP A 125 -30.20 4.62 -21.69
C ASP A 125 -29.62 3.23 -21.36
N LEU A 126 -29.57 2.85 -20.08
CA LEU A 126 -29.17 1.51 -19.63
C LEU A 126 -29.95 0.39 -20.33
N SER A 127 -31.25 0.58 -20.57
CA SER A 127 -32.10 -0.39 -21.28
C SER A 127 -31.78 -0.56 -22.77
N LEU A 128 -31.08 0.42 -23.38
CA LEU A 128 -30.77 0.47 -24.81
C LEU A 128 -29.31 0.15 -25.14
N TYR A 129 -28.38 0.47 -24.21
CA TYR A 129 -26.93 0.38 -24.43
C TYR A 129 -26.21 -0.55 -23.45
N GLY A 130 -26.86 -0.95 -22.34
CA GLY A 130 -26.32 -1.85 -21.32
C GLY A 130 -26.41 -3.35 -21.67
N GLY A 131 -26.58 -4.20 -20.65
CA GLY A 131 -26.71 -5.66 -20.82
C GLY A 131 -25.39 -6.45 -20.77
N TRP A 132 -24.33 -5.86 -20.24
CA TRP A 132 -22.99 -6.49 -20.15
C TRP A 132 -22.68 -7.12 -18.78
N GLU A 133 -23.63 -7.06 -17.84
CA GLU A 133 -23.48 -7.38 -16.40
C GLU A 133 -23.06 -8.83 -16.09
N ASN A 134 -23.30 -9.78 -17.01
CA ASN A 134 -22.96 -11.21 -16.84
C ASN A 134 -21.57 -11.59 -17.39
N LYS A 135 -20.63 -10.66 -17.55
CA LYS A 135 -19.31 -10.92 -18.16
C LYS A 135 -18.17 -10.63 -17.19
N THR A 136 -17.05 -11.33 -17.42
CA THR A 136 -15.81 -11.23 -16.62
C THR A 136 -15.42 -9.79 -16.32
N GLU A 137 -15.11 -9.52 -15.06
CA GLU A 137 -14.52 -8.26 -14.60
C GLU A 137 -13.26 -7.96 -15.42
N LEU A 138 -13.13 -6.71 -15.85
CA LEU A 138 -11.98 -6.27 -16.64
C LEU A 138 -10.85 -5.87 -15.70
N THR A 139 -9.64 -6.39 -15.95
CA THR A 139 -8.43 -5.94 -15.26
C THR A 139 -7.99 -4.57 -15.77
N GLY A 140 -7.16 -3.85 -15.00
CA GLY A 140 -6.59 -2.58 -15.40
C GLY A 140 -5.93 -2.62 -16.78
N ALA A 141 -5.19 -3.69 -17.11
CA ALA A 141 -4.54 -3.86 -18.41
C ALA A 141 -5.52 -3.85 -19.60
N TRP A 142 -6.70 -4.45 -19.47
CA TRP A 142 -7.73 -4.40 -20.52
C TRP A 142 -8.36 -3.00 -20.64
N LEU A 143 -8.50 -2.29 -19.52
CA LEU A 143 -8.95 -0.89 -19.51
C LEU A 143 -7.91 0.05 -20.14
N THR A 144 -6.60 -0.17 -19.93
CA THR A 144 -5.51 0.53 -20.62
C THR A 144 -5.60 0.36 -22.14
N GLN A 145 -5.82 -0.86 -22.63
CA GLN A 145 -6.00 -1.13 -24.06
C GLN A 145 -7.20 -0.37 -24.63
N ILE A 146 -8.34 -0.39 -23.92
CA ILE A 146 -9.53 0.39 -24.29
C ILE A 146 -9.23 1.90 -24.34
N ILE A 147 -8.52 2.45 -23.36
CA ILE A 147 -8.13 3.87 -23.33
C ILE A 147 -7.29 4.22 -24.57
N HIS A 148 -6.36 3.35 -24.98
CA HIS A 148 -5.61 3.53 -26.23
C HIS A 148 -6.49 3.51 -27.48
N THR A 149 -7.43 2.58 -27.58
CA THR A 149 -8.40 2.51 -28.70
C THR A 149 -9.25 3.78 -28.79
N VAL A 150 -9.79 4.27 -27.67
CA VAL A 150 -10.63 5.48 -27.66
C VAL A 150 -9.78 6.74 -27.92
N ARG A 151 -8.54 6.81 -27.41
CA ARG A 151 -7.58 7.88 -27.76
C ARG A 151 -7.27 7.91 -29.25
N ALA A 152 -6.96 6.77 -29.86
CA ALA A 152 -6.71 6.68 -31.29
C ALA A 152 -7.93 7.10 -32.13
N CYS A 153 -9.14 6.76 -31.67
CA CYS A 153 -10.39 7.22 -32.27
C CYS A 153 -10.55 8.75 -32.20
N HIS A 154 -10.31 9.35 -31.03
CA HIS A 154 -10.31 10.80 -30.85
C HIS A 154 -9.24 11.49 -31.72
N GLU A 155 -8.00 11.02 -31.70
CA GLU A 155 -6.88 11.55 -32.50
C GLU A 155 -7.19 11.52 -34.01
N ALA A 156 -7.77 10.41 -34.51
CA ALA A 156 -8.20 10.30 -35.90
C ALA A 156 -9.33 11.30 -36.27
N MET A 157 -10.17 11.68 -35.31
CA MET A 157 -11.22 12.69 -35.51
C MET A 157 -10.68 14.13 -35.42
N SER A 158 -9.78 14.42 -34.48
CA SER A 158 -9.11 15.72 -34.39
C SER A 158 -8.24 16.00 -35.63
N ALA A 159 -7.60 14.97 -36.19
CA ALA A 159 -6.81 15.08 -37.42
C ALA A 159 -7.64 15.42 -38.68
N LEU A 160 -8.98 15.37 -38.61
CA LEU A 160 -9.89 15.84 -39.67
C LEU A 160 -10.29 17.32 -39.50
N GLU A 161 -9.79 18.01 -38.47
CA GLU A 161 -10.20 19.37 -38.10
C GLU A 161 -11.71 19.47 -37.75
N ILE A 162 -12.28 18.40 -37.18
CA ILE A 162 -13.63 18.43 -36.60
C ILE A 162 -13.63 19.38 -35.39
N PRO A 163 -14.62 20.31 -35.27
CA PRO A 163 -14.72 21.22 -34.13
C PRO A 163 -14.68 20.51 -32.77
N ASN A 164 -13.83 21.01 -31.86
CA ASN A 164 -13.59 20.39 -30.54
C ASN A 164 -14.87 20.24 -29.70
N ASP A 165 -15.86 21.13 -29.85
CA ASP A 165 -17.14 21.04 -29.14
C ASP A 165 -17.95 19.78 -29.50
N LEU A 166 -17.72 19.20 -30.68
CA LEU A 166 -18.32 17.91 -31.11
C LEU A 166 -17.55 16.69 -30.61
N LEU A 167 -16.27 16.88 -30.24
CA LEU A 167 -15.37 15.83 -29.75
C LEU A 167 -15.27 15.80 -28.22
N GLN A 168 -15.71 16.86 -27.52
CA GLN A 168 -15.64 16.99 -26.06
C GLN A 168 -16.24 15.77 -25.34
N VAL A 169 -17.38 15.25 -25.81
CA VAL A 169 -18.04 14.06 -25.24
C VAL A 169 -17.17 12.81 -25.22
N ILE A 170 -16.15 12.73 -26.09
CA ILE A 170 -15.17 11.64 -26.15
C ILE A 170 -14.00 11.90 -25.18
N GLN A 171 -13.62 13.17 -24.98
CA GLN A 171 -12.64 13.56 -23.96
C GLN A 171 -13.19 13.32 -22.54
N ASP A 172 -14.48 13.63 -22.33
CA ASP A 172 -15.18 13.36 -21.07
C ASP A 172 -15.24 11.85 -20.79
N LEU A 173 -15.55 11.03 -21.81
CA LEU A 173 -15.48 9.57 -21.74
C LEU A 173 -14.05 9.08 -21.42
N LEU A 174 -13.03 9.65 -22.05
CA LEU A 174 -11.63 9.29 -21.77
C LEU A 174 -11.25 9.60 -20.32
N LEU A 175 -11.73 10.71 -19.75
CA LEU A 175 -11.54 11.04 -18.35
C LEU A 175 -12.21 9.98 -17.44
N GLU A 176 -13.48 9.64 -17.69
CA GLU A 176 -14.19 8.60 -16.94
C GLU A 176 -13.50 7.24 -17.02
N LEU A 177 -13.04 6.83 -18.20
CA LEU A 177 -12.32 5.55 -18.40
C LEU A 177 -10.98 5.53 -17.65
N ARG A 178 -10.23 6.64 -17.65
CA ARG A 178 -8.96 6.77 -16.90
C ARG A 178 -9.19 6.72 -15.38
N VAL A 179 -10.23 7.37 -14.88
CA VAL A 179 -10.67 7.27 -13.47
C VAL A 179 -11.03 5.83 -13.11
N HIS A 180 -11.85 5.17 -13.92
CA HIS A 180 -12.28 3.79 -13.66
C HIS A 180 -11.10 2.80 -13.70
N CYS A 181 -10.19 2.94 -14.68
CA CYS A 181 -8.96 2.16 -14.76
C CYS A 181 -8.08 2.33 -13.51
N LEU A 182 -7.96 3.55 -13.00
CA LEU A 182 -7.25 3.84 -11.75
C LEU A 182 -7.88 3.10 -10.55
N MET A 183 -9.21 3.24 -10.37
CA MET A 183 -9.92 2.60 -9.25
C MET A 183 -9.85 1.07 -9.30
N VAL A 184 -10.09 0.45 -10.46
CA VAL A 184 -10.02 -1.02 -10.63
C VAL A 184 -8.62 -1.56 -10.34
N THR A 185 -7.58 -0.82 -10.74
CA THR A 185 -6.18 -1.23 -10.52
C THR A 185 -5.78 -1.10 -9.05
N LEU A 186 -6.16 -0.01 -8.39
CA LEU A 186 -5.93 0.18 -6.95
C LEU A 186 -6.70 -0.84 -6.10
N LEU A 187 -7.94 -1.17 -6.47
CA LEU A 187 -8.74 -2.18 -5.78
C LEU A 187 -8.09 -3.57 -5.86
N HIS A 188 -7.71 -4.02 -7.05
CA HIS A 188 -6.99 -5.29 -7.23
C HIS A 188 -5.68 -5.33 -6.43
N THR A 189 -4.91 -4.25 -6.47
CA THR A 189 -3.65 -4.13 -5.71
C THR A 189 -3.91 -4.22 -4.20
N THR A 190 -5.01 -3.62 -3.72
CA THR A 190 -5.42 -3.70 -2.31
C THR A 190 -5.72 -5.15 -1.89
N GLU A 191 -6.43 -5.92 -2.72
CA GLU A 191 -6.71 -7.33 -2.47
C GLU A 191 -5.47 -8.22 -2.56
N ASP A 192 -4.56 -7.96 -3.50
CA ASP A 192 -3.29 -8.67 -3.59
C ASP A 192 -2.39 -8.42 -2.38
N VAL A 193 -2.39 -7.19 -1.87
CA VAL A 193 -1.63 -6.81 -0.68
C VAL A 193 -2.22 -7.40 0.60
N LYS A 194 -3.55 -7.42 0.76
CA LYS A 194 -4.21 -8.15 1.88
C LYS A 194 -3.79 -9.62 1.92
N ARG A 195 -3.63 -10.26 0.74
CA ARG A 195 -3.17 -11.65 0.60
C ARG A 195 -1.65 -11.83 0.76
N LEU A 196 -0.85 -10.79 0.98
CA LEU A 196 0.58 -10.97 1.26
C LEU A 196 0.82 -11.68 2.59
N ALA A 197 0.00 -11.40 3.61
CA ALA A 197 0.08 -12.10 4.91
C ALA A 197 -0.17 -13.63 4.80
N GLU A 198 -0.92 -14.07 3.78
CA GLU A 198 -1.15 -15.50 3.47
C GLU A 198 0.03 -16.14 2.72
N LYS A 199 0.84 -15.32 2.04
CA LYS A 199 1.99 -15.74 1.22
C LYS A 199 3.34 -15.60 1.95
N GLU A 200 3.35 -14.95 3.12
CA GLU A 200 4.55 -14.68 3.89
C GLU A 200 5.11 -15.95 4.58
N ASP A 201 6.39 -16.20 4.38
CA ASP A 201 7.14 -17.34 4.94
C ASP A 201 7.64 -17.09 6.37
N TRP A 202 7.56 -15.85 6.85
CA TRP A 202 8.03 -15.37 8.15
C TRP A 202 9.53 -15.62 8.41
N VAL A 203 10.32 -15.78 7.34
CA VAL A 203 11.77 -15.91 7.43
C VAL A 203 12.36 -14.52 7.63
N VAL A 204 13.04 -14.31 8.76
CA VAL A 204 13.71 -13.05 9.10
C VAL A 204 15.14 -13.09 8.56
N ASP A 205 15.57 -11.98 7.96
CA ASP A 205 16.91 -11.82 7.41
C ASP A 205 17.94 -11.32 8.44
N ASN A 206 19.13 -10.93 7.97
CA ASN A 206 20.21 -10.43 8.83
C ASN A 206 19.97 -9.00 9.38
N GLU A 207 18.98 -8.28 8.85
CA GLU A 207 18.63 -6.90 9.25
C GLU A 207 17.37 -6.85 10.15
N GLY A 208 16.72 -8.00 10.37
CA GLY A 208 15.54 -8.10 11.22
C GLY A 208 14.23 -7.88 10.49
N ILE A 209 14.22 -7.95 9.16
CA ILE A 209 13.02 -7.78 8.33
C ILE A 209 12.63 -9.11 7.68
N THR A 210 11.36 -9.24 7.32
CA THR A 210 10.87 -10.39 6.53
C THR A 210 10.88 -10.08 5.03
N SER A 211 10.47 -11.03 4.19
CA SER A 211 10.21 -10.78 2.77
C SER A 211 9.00 -9.86 2.51
N LEU A 212 8.18 -9.55 3.53
CA LEU A 212 6.95 -8.76 3.38
C LEU A 212 7.15 -7.34 2.83
N PRO A 213 8.10 -6.50 3.32
CA PRO A 213 8.28 -5.13 2.82
C PRO A 213 8.67 -5.11 1.34
N SER A 214 9.52 -6.04 0.89
CA SER A 214 9.94 -6.14 -0.51
C SER A 214 8.85 -6.72 -1.41
N GLN A 215 8.04 -7.67 -0.93
CA GLN A 215 6.83 -8.12 -1.63
C GLN A 215 5.79 -6.99 -1.76
N PHE A 216 5.59 -6.19 -0.71
CA PHE A 216 4.72 -5.01 -0.75
C PHE A 216 5.24 -3.94 -1.73
N GLU A 217 6.53 -3.61 -1.68
CA GLU A 217 7.17 -2.68 -2.61
C GLU A 217 7.05 -3.17 -4.06
N GLN A 218 7.22 -4.47 -4.30
CA GLN A 218 7.02 -5.06 -5.63
C GLN A 218 5.55 -4.97 -6.10
N CYS A 219 4.56 -5.22 -5.24
CA CYS A 219 3.14 -5.01 -5.55
C CYS A 219 2.84 -3.55 -5.89
N MET A 220 3.38 -2.60 -5.12
CA MET A 220 3.24 -1.17 -5.41
C MET A 220 3.91 -0.77 -6.73
N ILE A 221 5.13 -1.24 -7.01
CA ILE A 221 5.83 -0.97 -8.27
C ILE A 221 5.06 -1.52 -9.48
N LEU A 222 4.54 -2.74 -9.40
CA LEU A 222 3.74 -3.34 -10.48
C LEU A 222 2.44 -2.55 -10.73
N MET A 223 1.76 -2.14 -9.66
CA MET A 223 0.60 -1.25 -9.72
C MET A 223 0.95 0.06 -10.43
N LEU A 224 2.01 0.75 -10.02
CA LEU A 224 2.44 2.02 -10.61
C LEU A 224 2.87 1.89 -12.08
N GLN A 225 3.53 0.78 -12.44
CA GLN A 225 3.86 0.48 -13.83
C GLN A 225 2.60 0.31 -14.68
N SER A 226 1.58 -0.39 -14.19
CA SER A 226 0.30 -0.59 -14.91
C SER A 226 -0.52 0.69 -15.06
N LEU A 227 -0.37 1.66 -14.14
CA LEU A 227 -1.05 2.96 -14.18
C LEU A 227 -0.35 4.00 -15.07
N LYS A 228 0.90 3.77 -15.48
CA LYS A 228 1.68 4.75 -16.26
C LYS A 228 0.98 5.19 -17.55
N GLU A 229 0.49 4.25 -18.35
CA GLU A 229 -0.15 4.51 -19.65
C GLU A 229 -1.58 5.10 -19.51
N PRO A 230 -2.44 4.61 -18.59
CA PRO A 230 -3.69 5.28 -18.25
C PRO A 230 -3.52 6.72 -17.76
N LEU A 231 -2.50 7.00 -16.96
CA LEU A 231 -2.32 8.32 -16.32
C LEU A 231 -1.50 9.32 -17.13
N GLU A 232 -0.80 8.90 -18.20
CA GLU A 232 -0.21 9.82 -19.18
C GLU A 232 -1.25 10.85 -19.66
N ILE A 233 -0.87 12.13 -19.78
CA ILE A 233 -1.77 13.23 -20.14
C ILE A 233 -1.49 13.66 -21.59
N LYS A 234 -2.47 13.54 -22.48
CA LYS A 234 -2.41 14.06 -23.86
C LYS A 234 -3.02 15.47 -23.97
N GLN A 235 -2.80 16.15 -25.10
CA GLN A 235 -3.34 17.50 -25.33
C GLN A 235 -4.87 17.54 -25.15
N GLY A 236 -5.34 18.41 -24.26
CA GLY A 236 -6.77 18.57 -23.93
C GLY A 236 -7.28 17.69 -22.78
N GLU A 237 -6.51 16.69 -22.31
CA GLU A 237 -6.94 15.82 -21.21
C GLU A 237 -6.71 16.47 -19.83
N MET A 238 -7.66 16.28 -18.91
CA MET A 238 -7.51 16.68 -17.50
C MET A 238 -6.66 15.68 -16.70
N ASN A 239 -6.07 16.14 -15.59
CA ASN A 239 -5.34 15.29 -14.66
C ASN A 239 -6.31 14.63 -13.65
N VAL A 240 -6.39 13.30 -13.69
CA VAL A 240 -7.24 12.47 -12.81
C VAL A 240 -6.92 12.66 -11.32
N LEU A 241 -5.66 12.91 -10.97
CA LEU A 241 -5.21 13.04 -9.58
C LEU A 241 -5.56 14.40 -8.93
N GLN A 242 -6.16 15.32 -9.67
CA GLN A 242 -6.66 16.60 -9.13
C GLN A 242 -8.10 16.50 -8.59
N ILE A 243 -8.73 15.32 -8.64
CA ILE A 243 -10.08 15.09 -8.14
C ILE A 243 -10.02 14.63 -6.67
N ASP A 244 -10.45 15.46 -5.72
CA ASP A 244 -10.34 15.19 -4.27
C ASP A 244 -10.96 13.83 -3.87
N GLN A 245 -12.15 13.50 -4.39
CA GLN A 245 -12.83 12.22 -4.13
C GLN A 245 -12.00 10.98 -4.51
N VAL A 246 -11.16 11.09 -5.55
CA VAL A 246 -10.29 10.00 -6.03
C VAL A 246 -9.08 9.84 -5.10
N GLN A 247 -8.54 10.95 -4.58
CA GLN A 247 -7.46 10.92 -3.59
C GLN A 247 -7.91 10.27 -2.28
N ASP A 248 -9.11 10.63 -1.80
CA ASP A 248 -9.58 10.16 -0.49
C ASP A 248 -9.91 8.66 -0.50
N GLN A 249 -10.51 8.14 -1.58
CA GLN A 249 -10.74 6.69 -1.75
C GLN A 249 -9.44 5.89 -1.89
N ALA A 250 -8.47 6.38 -2.67
CA ALA A 250 -7.14 5.75 -2.77
C ALA A 250 -6.41 5.72 -1.42
N THR A 251 -6.60 6.77 -0.62
CA THR A 251 -6.03 6.89 0.73
C THR A 251 -6.65 5.87 1.70
N GLU A 252 -7.97 5.72 1.70
CA GLU A 252 -8.68 4.77 2.58
C GLU A 252 -8.26 3.31 2.31
N LEU A 253 -8.17 2.92 1.03
CA LEU A 253 -7.69 1.59 0.62
C LEU A 253 -6.24 1.34 1.05
N SER A 254 -5.38 2.36 0.96
CA SER A 254 -3.97 2.29 1.39
C SER A 254 -3.81 2.05 2.89
N VAL A 255 -4.76 2.53 3.71
CA VAL A 255 -4.78 2.28 5.17
C VAL A 255 -5.32 0.88 5.51
N GLY A 256 -6.29 0.38 4.73
CA GLY A 256 -6.90 -0.94 4.93
C GLY A 256 -5.92 -2.11 4.76
N ILE A 257 -4.87 -1.91 3.97
CA ILE A 257 -3.74 -2.81 3.72
C ILE A 257 -2.94 -3.20 4.99
N MET A 258 -2.95 -2.35 6.01
CA MET A 258 -1.87 -2.30 7.00
C MET A 258 -2.15 -3.03 8.32
N LYS A 259 -3.24 -3.80 8.43
CA LYS A 259 -3.60 -4.51 9.65
C LYS A 259 -3.29 -6.00 9.52
N GLU A 260 -2.30 -6.50 10.25
CA GLU A 260 -2.29 -7.83 10.90
C GLU A 260 -1.06 -7.95 11.83
N GLN A 261 -0.87 -9.06 12.57
CA GLN A 261 -0.06 -9.07 13.80
C GLN A 261 1.14 -10.04 13.84
N ARG A 262 2.37 -9.49 14.05
CA ARG A 262 3.48 -10.03 14.86
C ARG A 262 4.39 -8.88 15.34
N LEU A 263 4.13 -8.37 16.55
CA LEU A 263 4.61 -7.08 17.08
C LEU A 263 6.07 -6.68 16.72
N LEU A 264 7.09 -7.47 17.06
CA LEU A 264 8.50 -7.08 16.85
C LEU A 264 8.93 -7.03 15.38
N ILE A 265 8.57 -8.06 14.59
CA ILE A 265 8.86 -8.12 13.16
C ILE A 265 8.13 -6.99 12.44
N ILE A 266 6.88 -6.69 12.84
CA ILE A 266 6.11 -5.61 12.24
C ILE A 266 6.64 -4.23 12.64
N LEU A 267 7.17 -4.03 13.86
CA LEU A 267 7.87 -2.78 14.20
C LEU A 267 9.12 -2.57 13.32
N SER A 268 9.90 -3.63 13.09
CA SER A 268 11.05 -3.59 12.18
C SER A 268 10.62 -3.26 10.73
N ASN A 269 9.60 -3.96 10.22
CA ASN A 269 9.03 -3.72 8.90
C ASN A 269 8.41 -2.32 8.76
N CYS A 270 7.70 -1.79 9.78
CA CYS A 270 7.15 -0.43 9.76
C CYS A 270 8.24 0.62 9.66
N HIS A 271 9.32 0.47 10.43
CA HIS A 271 10.48 1.36 10.40
C HIS A 271 11.20 1.32 9.04
N TYR A 272 11.33 0.13 8.44
CA TYR A 272 11.89 -0.03 7.10
C TYR A 272 11.00 0.63 6.03
N LEU A 273 9.69 0.37 6.07
CA LEU A 273 8.71 0.97 5.16
C LEU A 273 8.77 2.50 5.22
N GLU A 274 8.78 3.09 6.42
CA GLU A 274 8.91 4.54 6.63
C GLU A 274 10.20 5.12 6.05
N LYS A 275 11.36 4.50 6.35
CA LYS A 275 12.67 5.02 5.95
C LYS A 275 13.03 4.78 4.47
N HIS A 276 12.54 3.71 3.86
CA HIS A 276 13.01 3.26 2.55
C HIS A 276 11.87 3.18 1.53
N THR A 277 10.87 2.33 1.76
CA THR A 277 9.86 2.04 0.74
C THR A 277 9.02 3.27 0.37
N PHE A 278 8.58 4.11 1.32
CA PHE A 278 7.83 5.33 0.96
C PHE A 278 8.68 6.39 0.25
N LEU A 279 9.99 6.48 0.57
CA LEU A 279 10.90 7.36 -0.18
C LEU A 279 11.16 6.81 -1.59
N ASN A 280 11.30 5.49 -1.75
CA ASN A 280 11.45 4.85 -3.07
C ASN A 280 10.20 5.07 -3.92
N LEU A 281 9.00 4.89 -3.35
CA LEU A 281 7.74 5.13 -4.03
C LEU A 281 7.55 6.60 -4.40
N ALA A 282 7.83 7.55 -3.50
CA ALA A 282 7.82 8.99 -3.80
C ALA A 282 8.76 9.34 -4.97
N ASN A 283 9.99 8.83 -4.95
CA ASN A 283 10.94 8.98 -6.06
C ASN A 283 10.44 8.34 -7.37
N TYR A 284 9.69 7.24 -7.29
CA TYR A 284 9.09 6.58 -8.47
C TYR A 284 7.95 7.40 -9.06
N PHE A 285 7.07 7.94 -8.20
CA PHE A 285 6.00 8.86 -8.56
C PHE A 285 6.51 10.11 -9.28
N GLU A 286 7.52 10.77 -8.72
CA GLU A 286 8.13 11.98 -9.32
C GLU A 286 8.77 11.68 -10.68
N LYS A 287 9.54 10.59 -10.78
CA LYS A 287 10.17 10.16 -12.05
C LYS A 287 9.18 9.82 -13.16
N HIS A 288 7.93 9.52 -12.82
CA HIS A 288 6.87 9.21 -13.77
C HIS A 288 5.84 10.34 -13.96
N GLY A 289 6.13 11.55 -13.47
CA GLY A 289 5.34 12.75 -13.76
C GLY A 289 3.98 12.82 -13.03
N LEU A 290 3.76 11.95 -12.04
CA LEU A 290 2.53 11.90 -11.26
C LEU A 290 2.55 13.00 -10.19
N THR A 291 1.95 14.14 -10.52
CA THR A 291 1.82 15.30 -9.62
C THR A 291 0.69 15.09 -8.59
N GLY A 292 0.91 15.53 -7.35
CA GLY A 292 -0.06 15.42 -6.24
C GLY A 292 0.18 14.26 -5.26
N THR A 293 1.27 13.51 -5.43
CA THR A 293 1.58 12.29 -4.65
C THR A 293 2.07 12.56 -3.23
N GLU A 294 2.45 13.81 -2.91
CA GLU A 294 2.82 14.26 -1.56
C GLU A 294 1.72 13.99 -0.51
N LYS A 295 0.43 14.21 -0.85
CA LYS A 295 -0.70 13.88 0.05
C LYS A 295 -0.78 12.37 0.32
N ILE A 296 -0.60 11.56 -0.73
CA ILE A 296 -0.66 10.08 -0.65
C ILE A 296 0.48 9.56 0.23
N THR A 297 1.72 10.00 -0.05
CA THR A 297 2.90 9.65 0.75
C THR A 297 2.72 10.08 2.21
N ARG A 298 2.27 11.31 2.47
CA ARG A 298 2.07 11.81 3.84
C ARG A 298 1.06 10.99 4.62
N VAL A 299 -0.15 10.75 4.08
CA VAL A 299 -1.17 9.99 4.83
C VAL A 299 -0.77 8.53 5.00
N SER A 300 -0.05 7.94 4.02
CA SER A 300 0.51 6.59 4.17
C SER A 300 1.53 6.54 5.31
N MET A 301 2.48 7.48 5.37
CA MET A 301 3.45 7.57 6.47
C MET A 301 2.77 7.81 7.83
N ASP A 302 1.75 8.66 7.90
CA ASP A 302 0.99 8.91 9.13
C ASP A 302 0.23 7.66 9.60
N ALA A 303 -0.27 6.84 8.68
CA ALA A 303 -0.87 5.54 8.99
C ALA A 303 0.17 4.53 9.51
N VAL A 304 1.38 4.49 8.93
CA VAL A 304 2.48 3.63 9.40
C VAL A 304 2.90 4.00 10.81
N ARG A 305 3.12 5.30 11.08
CA ARG A 305 3.44 5.83 12.40
C ARG A 305 2.31 5.55 13.40
N GLY A 306 1.05 5.65 12.97
CA GLY A 306 -0.11 5.33 13.79
C GLY A 306 -0.21 3.85 14.17
N LEU A 307 0.24 2.95 13.30
CA LEU A 307 0.33 1.51 13.55
C LEU A 307 1.55 1.19 14.43
N ASP A 308 2.73 1.67 14.06
CA ASP A 308 3.99 1.53 14.81
C ASP A 308 3.81 1.98 16.26
N ARG A 309 3.17 3.14 16.51
CA ARG A 309 2.90 3.60 17.88
C ARG A 309 2.06 2.60 18.68
N LYS A 310 0.96 2.08 18.12
CA LYS A 310 0.07 1.12 18.79
C LYS A 310 0.75 -0.23 19.06
N LEU A 311 1.53 -0.71 18.09
CA LEU A 311 2.29 -1.96 18.22
C LEU A 311 3.44 -1.79 19.23
N PHE A 312 4.06 -0.62 19.27
CA PHE A 312 5.08 -0.28 20.25
C PHE A 312 4.51 -0.22 21.67
N GLU A 313 3.40 0.52 21.88
CA GLU A 313 2.68 0.59 23.15
C GLU A 313 2.32 -0.81 23.67
N ALA A 314 1.63 -1.64 22.86
CA ALA A 314 1.25 -3.00 23.25
C ALA A 314 2.44 -3.95 23.49
N TYR A 315 3.58 -3.75 22.81
CA TYR A 315 4.80 -4.50 23.08
C TYR A 315 5.45 -4.06 24.41
N ILE A 316 5.47 -2.75 24.68
CA ILE A 316 6.01 -2.20 25.93
C ILE A 316 5.18 -2.67 27.12
N GLU A 317 3.85 -2.53 27.12
CA GLU A 317 2.97 -3.03 28.20
C GLU A 317 3.30 -4.51 28.52
N ARG A 318 3.31 -5.37 27.49
CA ARG A 318 3.62 -6.80 27.63
C ARG A 318 5.00 -7.11 28.23
N ARG A 319 5.98 -6.21 28.13
CA ARG A 319 7.37 -6.43 28.58
C ARG A 319 7.76 -5.63 29.82
N ALA A 320 7.21 -4.44 30.01
CA ALA A 320 7.49 -3.56 31.13
C ALA A 320 6.65 -3.94 32.36
N ASP A 321 5.35 -4.20 32.19
CA ASP A 321 4.43 -4.46 33.31
C ASP A 321 4.87 -5.64 34.19
N PRO A 322 5.36 -6.78 33.66
CA PRO A 322 5.86 -7.87 34.50
C PRO A 322 7.14 -7.52 35.25
N ILE A 323 8.00 -6.64 34.68
CA ILE A 323 9.25 -6.20 35.31
C ILE A 323 8.90 -5.24 36.45
N ALA A 324 8.11 -4.19 36.17
CA ALA A 324 7.65 -3.23 37.16
C ALA A 324 6.86 -3.92 38.30
N GLY A 325 5.87 -4.76 37.96
CA GLY A 325 5.06 -5.50 38.92
C GLY A 325 5.84 -6.52 39.78
N SER A 326 7.07 -6.89 39.40
CA SER A 326 7.95 -7.73 40.24
C SER A 326 8.69 -6.95 41.33
N LEU A 327 8.81 -5.62 41.19
CA LEU A 327 9.58 -4.77 42.12
C LEU A 327 8.93 -4.65 43.49
N GLU A 328 7.61 -4.43 43.55
CA GLU A 328 6.88 -4.27 44.82
C GLU A 328 6.92 -5.55 45.68
N PRO A 329 6.57 -6.76 45.16
CA PRO A 329 6.75 -8.01 45.89
C PRO A 329 8.22 -8.28 46.25
N GLY A 330 9.16 -7.89 45.37
CA GLY A 330 10.59 -8.06 45.58
C GLY A 330 11.18 -7.20 46.71
N ILE A 331 10.68 -5.98 46.89
CA ILE A 331 11.09 -5.06 47.96
C ILE A 331 10.63 -5.56 49.33
N TYR A 332 9.40 -6.08 49.43
CA TYR A 332 8.78 -6.53 50.69
C TYR A 332 8.94 -8.03 50.96
N ALA A 333 9.64 -8.76 50.09
CA ALA A 333 9.94 -10.17 50.24
C ALA A 333 10.56 -10.48 51.61
N GLY A 334 9.96 -11.42 52.34
CA GLY A 334 10.41 -11.80 53.68
C GLY A 334 10.03 -10.82 54.81
N TYR A 335 8.96 -10.02 54.63
CA TYR A 335 8.49 -9.02 55.61
C TYR A 335 9.51 -7.91 55.89
N PHE A 336 10.23 -7.47 54.86
CA PHE A 336 11.21 -6.39 54.96
C PHE A 336 10.56 -5.05 55.32
N ASP A 337 11.05 -4.39 56.39
CA ASP A 337 10.62 -3.04 56.80
C ASP A 337 11.79 -2.05 56.71
N TRP A 338 11.58 -0.93 56.00
CA TRP A 338 12.51 0.19 55.89
C TRP A 338 12.85 0.83 57.25
N ARG A 339 11.96 0.69 58.24
CA ARG A 339 12.10 1.22 59.61
C ARG A 339 12.99 0.36 60.51
N ASP A 340 13.16 -0.92 60.21
CA ASP A 340 14.01 -1.85 60.98
C ASP A 340 14.96 -2.62 60.05
N CYS A 341 15.82 -1.86 59.38
CA CYS A 341 16.77 -2.41 58.43
C CYS A 341 18.10 -2.75 59.11
N GLN A 342 18.54 -4.00 58.96
CA GLN A 342 19.92 -4.40 59.29
C GLN A 342 20.94 -3.68 58.41
N THR A 343 22.22 -3.70 58.78
CA THR A 343 23.29 -3.06 58.03
C THR A 343 23.35 -3.61 56.58
N PRO A 344 23.33 -2.76 55.54
CA PRO A 344 23.44 -3.16 54.14
C PRO A 344 24.62 -4.11 53.87
N THR A 345 24.35 -5.24 53.21
CA THR A 345 25.36 -6.24 52.80
C THR A 345 25.64 -6.24 51.28
N GLY A 346 24.79 -5.55 50.52
CA GLY A 346 24.83 -5.38 49.07
C GLY A 346 23.43 -5.14 48.49
N VAL A 347 23.36 -5.05 47.17
CA VAL A 347 22.10 -4.99 46.41
C VAL A 347 21.33 -6.32 46.53
N ARG A 348 20.04 -6.25 46.89
CA ARG A 348 19.16 -7.42 47.03
C ARG A 348 18.85 -8.09 45.68
N ASN A 349 18.40 -9.35 45.71
CA ASN A 349 18.29 -10.17 44.50
C ASN A 349 17.16 -9.73 43.55
N TYR A 350 16.04 -9.21 44.06
CA TYR A 350 14.94 -8.73 43.22
C TYR A 350 15.40 -7.71 42.17
N LEU A 351 16.34 -6.82 42.52
CA LEU A 351 16.89 -5.83 41.60
C LEU A 351 17.79 -6.45 40.54
N LYS A 352 18.49 -7.53 40.88
CA LYS A 352 19.32 -8.30 39.93
C LYS A 352 18.44 -9.08 38.95
N GLU A 353 17.33 -9.63 39.43
CA GLU A 353 16.31 -10.32 38.62
C GLU A 353 15.60 -9.35 37.67
N ALA A 354 15.24 -8.16 38.14
CA ALA A 354 14.71 -7.08 37.30
C ALA A 354 15.72 -6.67 36.22
N LEU A 355 16.99 -6.46 36.57
CA LEU A 355 18.05 -6.19 35.59
C LEU A 355 18.21 -7.33 34.57
N VAL A 356 18.24 -8.60 35.00
CA VAL A 356 18.32 -9.76 34.08
C VAL A 356 17.08 -9.85 33.17
N SER A 357 15.91 -9.45 33.64
CA SER A 357 14.70 -9.35 32.81
C SER A 357 14.85 -8.27 31.74
N ILE A 358 15.39 -7.09 32.08
CA ILE A 358 15.70 -6.02 31.09
C ILE A 358 16.78 -6.50 30.10
N ILE A 359 17.79 -7.25 30.54
CA ILE A 359 18.80 -7.89 29.66
C ILE A 359 18.16 -8.88 28.70
N THR A 360 17.15 -9.63 29.16
CA THR A 360 16.42 -10.60 28.31
C THR A 360 15.65 -9.87 27.21
N VAL A 361 14.98 -8.76 27.54
CA VAL A 361 14.32 -7.92 26.53
C VAL A 361 15.34 -7.23 25.61
N HIS A 362 16.48 -6.78 26.12
CA HIS A 362 17.58 -6.27 25.29
C HIS A 362 18.01 -7.30 24.26
N ALA A 363 18.29 -8.53 24.68
CA ALA A 363 18.72 -9.61 23.80
C ALA A 363 17.66 -9.94 22.75
N GLU A 364 16.39 -10.08 23.14
CA GLU A 364 15.27 -10.33 22.23
C GLU A 364 15.19 -9.25 21.13
N VAL A 365 15.17 -7.96 21.51
CA VAL A 365 15.08 -6.86 20.56
C VAL A 365 16.34 -6.77 19.69
N PHE A 366 17.54 -6.94 20.27
CA PHE A 366 18.82 -6.89 19.56
C PHE A 366 18.97 -8.02 18.53
N THR A 367 18.39 -9.20 18.78
CA THR A 367 18.36 -10.31 17.80
C THR A 367 17.39 -10.07 16.65
N VAL A 368 16.38 -9.20 16.82
CA VAL A 368 15.50 -8.76 15.74
C VAL A 368 16.10 -7.54 15.07
N SER A 369 16.04 -6.35 15.70
CA SER A 369 16.53 -5.10 15.12
C SER A 369 17.28 -4.25 16.15
N LYS A 370 18.56 -4.01 15.87
CA LYS A 370 19.46 -3.21 16.74
C LYS A 370 19.01 -1.75 16.84
N ASP A 371 18.40 -1.21 15.79
CA ASP A 371 17.87 0.16 15.75
C ASP A 371 16.69 0.38 16.71
N LEU A 372 15.94 -0.68 17.02
CA LEU A 372 14.82 -0.61 17.97
C LEU A 372 15.26 -0.66 19.44
N VAL A 373 16.47 -1.15 19.73
CA VAL A 373 16.96 -1.36 21.11
C VAL A 373 16.92 -0.07 21.95
N PRO A 374 17.45 1.09 21.50
CA PRO A 374 17.42 2.31 22.30
C PRO A 374 15.98 2.79 22.57
N ARG A 375 15.11 2.68 21.56
CA ARG A 375 13.71 3.11 21.65
C ARG A 375 12.93 2.24 22.64
N VAL A 376 13.06 0.92 22.55
CA VAL A 376 12.37 -0.03 23.44
C VAL A 376 12.88 0.09 24.87
N LEU A 377 14.20 0.02 25.08
CA LEU A 377 14.74 0.02 26.45
C LEU A 377 14.51 1.34 27.18
N SER A 378 14.54 2.49 26.49
CA SER A 378 14.26 3.78 27.15
C SER A 378 12.88 3.80 27.80
N LYS A 379 11.86 3.21 27.16
CA LYS A 379 10.48 3.16 27.71
C LYS A 379 10.32 2.12 28.83
N ILE A 380 11.03 0.99 28.76
CA ILE A 380 11.08 0.01 29.86
C ILE A 380 11.78 0.59 31.09
N VAL A 381 12.90 1.30 30.87
CA VAL A 381 13.66 1.99 31.93
C VAL A 381 12.84 3.08 32.59
N GLU A 382 12.01 3.81 31.84
CA GLU A 382 11.06 4.79 32.37
C GLU A 382 10.00 4.14 33.27
N SER A 383 9.31 3.09 32.80
CA SER A 383 8.33 2.34 33.62
C SER A 383 8.94 1.81 34.92
N VAL A 384 10.17 1.27 34.86
CA VAL A 384 10.91 0.79 36.03
C VAL A 384 11.35 1.93 36.96
N ALA A 385 11.73 3.09 36.41
CA ALA A 385 12.10 4.27 37.20
C ALA A 385 10.90 4.90 37.93
N ASP A 386 9.75 4.96 37.26
CA ASP A 386 8.48 5.46 37.80
C ASP A 386 7.97 4.57 38.93
N GLU A 387 7.99 3.25 38.73
CA GLU A 387 7.57 2.29 39.75
C GLU A 387 8.50 2.31 40.97
N MET A 388 9.82 2.35 40.77
CA MET A 388 10.77 2.57 41.87
C MET A 388 10.53 3.90 42.59
N CYS A 389 10.21 4.97 41.87
CA CYS A 389 9.89 6.27 42.47
C CYS A 389 8.62 6.22 43.33
N ARG A 390 7.53 5.63 42.79
CA ARG A 390 6.27 5.40 43.51
C ARG A 390 6.53 4.63 44.80
N LEU A 391 7.25 3.52 44.72
CA LEU A 391 7.53 2.65 45.86
C LEU A 391 8.35 3.36 46.95
N MET A 392 9.32 4.21 46.59
CA MET A 392 10.07 5.01 47.56
C MET A 392 9.21 6.11 48.22
N GLN A 393 8.31 6.75 47.47
CA GLN A 393 7.41 7.78 48.00
C GLN A 393 6.34 7.21 48.94
N CYS A 394 5.93 5.95 48.77
CA CYS A 394 5.02 5.26 49.69
C CYS A 394 5.67 4.88 51.04
N VAL A 395 7.00 4.99 51.19
CA VAL A 395 7.68 4.66 52.45
C VAL A 395 7.49 5.75 53.49
N SER A 396 6.60 5.50 54.45
CA SER A 396 6.27 6.42 55.56
C SER A 396 7.47 6.90 56.41
N SER A 397 8.52 6.10 56.60
CA SER A 397 9.73 6.49 57.31
C SER A 397 10.88 5.50 57.07
N PHE A 398 12.12 6.01 57.10
CA PHE A 398 13.33 5.22 56.91
C PHE A 398 14.19 5.20 58.18
N SER A 399 14.70 4.02 58.52
CA SER A 399 15.87 3.91 59.41
C SER A 399 17.14 4.42 58.70
N LYS A 400 18.19 4.69 59.47
CA LYS A 400 19.51 5.06 58.95
C LYS A 400 20.02 4.04 57.91
N ASN A 401 19.90 2.76 58.22
CA ASN A 401 20.30 1.66 57.35
C ASN A 401 19.34 1.48 56.16
N GLY A 402 18.03 1.69 56.37
CA GLY A 402 17.02 1.62 55.31
C GLY A 402 17.23 2.70 54.25
N ALA A 403 17.51 3.94 54.67
CA ALA A 403 17.88 5.03 53.76
C ALA A 403 19.19 4.74 52.99
N LEU A 404 20.15 4.07 53.63
CA LEU A 404 21.40 3.63 53.00
C LEU A 404 21.16 2.51 51.96
N GLN A 405 20.32 1.51 52.28
CA GLN A 405 19.92 0.44 51.36
C GLN A 405 19.14 0.98 50.17
N ALA A 406 18.13 1.82 50.39
CA ALA A 406 17.34 2.44 49.33
C ALA A 406 18.22 3.26 48.38
N ARG A 407 19.16 4.05 48.92
CA ARG A 407 20.09 4.83 48.12
C ARG A 407 21.08 3.95 47.35
N LEU A 408 21.55 2.85 47.94
CA LEU A 408 22.37 1.84 47.26
C LEU A 408 21.62 1.24 46.06
N GLU A 409 20.37 0.85 46.24
CA GLU A 409 19.57 0.17 45.22
C GLU A 409 19.15 1.11 44.08
N LEU A 410 18.68 2.33 44.38
CA LEU A 410 18.39 3.33 43.35
C LEU A 410 19.64 3.70 42.52
N CYS A 411 20.78 3.94 43.17
CA CYS A 411 22.02 4.24 42.47
C CYS A 411 22.54 3.04 41.65
N ALA A 412 22.46 1.82 42.18
CA ALA A 412 22.85 0.61 41.47
C ALA A 412 22.02 0.38 40.20
N LEU A 413 20.69 0.57 40.28
CA LEU A 413 19.78 0.47 39.13
C LEU A 413 20.06 1.56 38.09
N ARG A 414 20.12 2.82 38.52
CA ARG A 414 20.33 3.97 37.62
C ARG A 414 21.70 3.89 36.92
N ASP A 415 22.75 3.52 37.64
CA ASP A 415 24.09 3.35 37.07
C ASP A 415 24.16 2.15 36.11
N ALA A 416 23.35 1.10 36.33
CA ALA A 416 23.29 -0.08 35.47
C ALA A 416 22.63 0.19 34.10
N ILE A 417 21.57 1.01 34.08
CA ILE A 417 20.76 1.30 32.88
C ILE A 417 21.07 2.66 32.24
N VAL A 418 22.17 3.29 32.64
CA VAL A 418 22.53 4.69 32.33
C VAL A 418 22.47 5.05 30.84
N ALA A 419 22.77 4.09 29.94
CA ALA A 419 22.76 4.28 28.49
C ALA A 419 21.36 4.49 27.88
N TYR A 420 20.30 4.19 28.63
CA TYR A 420 18.90 4.27 28.18
C TYR A 420 18.05 5.22 29.05
N LEU A 421 18.68 6.06 29.86
CA LEU A 421 17.97 7.08 30.64
C LEU A 421 17.53 8.24 29.74
N ASN A 422 16.22 8.50 29.71
CA ASN A 422 15.61 9.68 29.10
C ASN A 422 15.36 10.80 30.15
N SER A 423 14.74 11.92 29.76
CA SER A 423 14.43 13.01 30.69
C SER A 423 13.45 12.63 31.80
N GLU A 424 12.50 11.74 31.49
CA GLU A 424 11.41 11.34 32.38
C GLU A 424 11.93 10.37 33.46
N SER A 425 12.58 9.28 33.07
CA SER A 425 13.27 8.36 33.99
C SER A 425 14.31 9.06 34.89
N ASN A 426 15.08 10.02 34.36
CA ASN A 426 15.98 10.83 35.18
C ASN A 426 15.24 11.69 36.22
N ALA A 427 14.08 12.26 35.87
CA ALA A 427 13.25 13.00 36.81
C ALA A 427 12.71 12.07 37.91
N SER A 428 12.21 10.89 37.55
CA SER A 428 11.69 9.90 38.51
C SER A 428 12.77 9.36 39.44
N PHE A 429 13.97 9.03 38.94
CA PHE A 429 15.11 8.67 39.81
C PHE A 429 15.55 9.82 40.72
N LYS A 430 15.48 11.07 40.24
CA LYS A 430 15.81 12.24 41.08
C LYS A 430 14.78 12.41 42.20
N LEU A 431 13.48 12.38 41.88
CA LEU A 431 12.39 12.44 42.86
C LEU A 431 12.51 11.32 43.91
N ALA A 432 12.83 10.10 43.48
CA ALA A 432 13.08 8.97 44.38
C ALA A 432 14.26 9.22 45.33
N LEU A 433 15.37 9.79 44.82
CA LEU A 433 16.58 10.07 45.62
C LEU A 433 16.44 11.28 46.56
N ASP A 434 15.63 12.26 46.17
CA ASP A 434 15.30 13.46 46.95
C ASP A 434 14.33 13.14 48.10
N ALA A 435 13.49 12.10 47.96
CA ALA A 435 12.64 11.58 49.04
C ALA A 435 13.41 10.85 50.16
N LEU A 436 14.67 10.44 49.92
CA LEU A 436 15.48 9.71 50.90
C LEU A 436 16.26 10.63 51.85
N PRO A 437 16.31 10.35 53.17
CA PRO A 437 17.13 11.08 54.13
C PRO A 437 18.61 11.18 53.71
N GLN A 438 19.24 12.33 53.94
CA GLN A 438 20.65 12.54 53.58
C GLN A 438 21.61 11.72 54.44
N LEU A 439 22.72 11.28 53.83
CA LEU A 439 23.80 10.57 54.52
C LEU A 439 24.78 11.56 55.15
N HIS A 440 24.71 11.72 56.47
CA HIS A 440 25.49 12.70 57.23
C HIS A 440 26.85 12.18 57.71
N SER A 441 27.04 10.85 57.85
CA SER A 441 28.31 10.26 58.29
C SER A 441 29.23 9.89 57.13
N GLY A 442 30.52 10.19 57.26
CA GLY A 442 31.54 9.75 56.29
C GLY A 442 31.73 8.23 56.24
N ALA A 443 31.46 7.51 57.34
CA ALA A 443 31.52 6.05 57.37
C ALA A 443 30.42 5.41 56.50
N ASP A 444 29.21 5.98 56.50
CA ASP A 444 28.09 5.47 55.70
C ASP A 444 28.33 5.68 54.20
N LYS A 445 28.95 6.83 53.83
CA LYS A 445 29.34 7.12 52.45
C LYS A 445 30.39 6.11 51.94
N LYS A 446 31.40 5.80 52.76
CA LYS A 446 32.41 4.79 52.44
C LYS A 446 31.79 3.39 52.27
N LEU A 447 30.88 2.99 53.17
CA LEU A 447 30.17 1.72 53.07
C LEU A 447 29.29 1.65 51.81
N PHE A 448 28.60 2.73 51.45
CA PHE A 448 27.84 2.83 50.20
C PHE A 448 28.74 2.61 48.96
N GLU A 449 29.89 3.28 48.89
CA GLU A 449 30.85 3.13 47.78
C GLU A 449 31.41 1.71 47.67
N GLU A 450 31.79 1.10 48.81
CA GLU A 450 32.28 -0.28 48.88
C GLU A 450 31.22 -1.28 48.37
N LEU A 451 29.96 -1.13 48.79
CA LEU A 451 28.86 -2.00 48.36
C LEU A 451 28.46 -1.80 46.90
N LEU A 452 28.48 -0.56 46.39
CA LEU A 452 28.19 -0.26 45.00
C LEU A 452 29.28 -0.82 44.07
N ASN A 453 30.55 -0.71 44.47
CA ASN A 453 31.68 -1.30 43.72
C ASN A 453 31.62 -2.84 43.74
N LYS A 454 31.27 -3.45 44.88
CA LYS A 454 31.02 -4.90 45.00
C LYS A 454 29.87 -5.37 44.09
N PHE A 455 28.80 -4.58 43.96
CA PHE A 455 27.72 -4.87 43.02
C PHE A 455 28.24 -4.82 41.57
N LYS A 456 28.91 -3.72 41.17
CA LYS A 456 29.43 -3.50 39.82
C LYS A 456 30.42 -4.60 39.38
N SER A 457 31.28 -5.08 40.27
CA SER A 457 32.18 -6.20 39.98
C SER A 457 31.44 -7.54 39.89
N SER A 458 30.48 -7.80 40.79
CA SER A 458 29.71 -9.06 40.81
C SER A 458 28.81 -9.27 39.58
N MET A 459 28.34 -8.20 38.96
CA MET A 459 27.48 -8.22 37.76
C MET A 459 28.16 -7.64 36.52
N GLN A 460 29.49 -7.56 36.49
CA GLN A 460 30.24 -6.87 35.42
C GLN A 460 29.82 -7.35 34.01
N LEU A 461 29.76 -8.66 33.78
CA LEU A 461 29.38 -9.25 32.50
C LEU A 461 27.96 -8.85 32.07
N GLN A 462 27.01 -8.91 33.00
CA GLN A 462 25.61 -8.54 32.80
C GLN A 462 25.47 -7.05 32.48
N LEU A 463 26.19 -6.18 33.19
CA LEU A 463 26.13 -4.73 33.01
C LEU A 463 26.82 -4.28 31.72
N THR A 464 27.79 -5.03 31.19
CA THR A 464 28.45 -4.71 29.92
C THR A 464 27.48 -4.78 28.73
N CYS A 465 26.40 -5.56 28.76
CA CYS A 465 25.48 -5.62 27.61
C CYS A 465 24.66 -4.33 27.41
N PHE A 466 24.53 -3.49 28.44
CA PHE A 466 23.90 -2.18 28.35
C PHE A 466 24.85 -1.06 27.92
N GLN A 467 26.15 -1.35 27.81
CA GLN A 467 27.10 -0.35 27.32
C GLN A 467 27.00 -0.25 25.79
N PRO A 468 26.98 0.96 25.21
CA PRO A 468 27.07 1.11 23.76
C PRO A 468 28.32 0.40 23.27
N SER A 469 28.16 -0.58 22.38
CA SER A 469 29.28 -1.31 21.84
C SER A 469 30.25 -0.33 21.17
N CYS A 470 31.46 -0.19 21.71
CA CYS A 470 32.56 0.53 21.07
C CYS A 470 33.01 -0.22 19.81
N ILE A 471 32.19 -0.16 18.77
CA ILE A 471 32.56 -0.53 17.41
C ILE A 471 33.47 0.59 16.91
N GLN A 472 34.74 0.56 17.32
CA GLN A 472 35.76 1.15 16.47
C GLN A 472 35.74 0.38 15.16
N PRO A 473 35.56 1.04 14.00
CA PRO A 473 35.61 0.35 12.73
C PRO A 473 37.01 -0.25 12.57
N VAL A 474 37.08 -1.58 12.53
CA VAL A 474 38.30 -2.29 12.16
C VAL A 474 38.63 -1.88 10.73
N LYS A 475 39.62 -0.99 10.58
CA LYS A 475 40.17 -0.63 9.27
C LYS A 475 40.71 -1.91 8.63
N ARG A 476 40.04 -2.36 7.57
CA ARG A 476 40.64 -3.22 6.54
C ARG A 476 41.27 -2.33 5.48
#